data_AF-A0A659SKF0-F1
#
_entry.id   AF-A0A659SKF0-F1
#
_cell.length_a   1.000
_cell.length_b   1.000
_cell.length_c   1.000
_cell.angle_alpha   90.00
_cell.angle_beta   90.00
_cell.angle_gamma   90.00
#
_symmetry.space_group_name_H-M   'P 1'
#
loop_
_entity.id
_entity.type
_entity.pdbx_description
1 polymer ?
#
loop_
_entity_poly.entity_id
_entity_poly.type
_entity_poly.pdbx_seq_one_letter_code
_entity_poly.pdbx_strand_id
1 'polypeptide(L)' 'MVDKRESYTKEDLLASGRGELFGAKGPQLPAPNMLMMDRVVKMTETGGNFDKGYVEAELDINPDLW' A
#
# COMPACT_ATOMS: atom_id res chain seq x y z
N MET A 1 4.72 13.80 -9.99
CA MET A 1 5.20 12.49 -10.47
C MET A 1 4.94 11.50 -9.34
N VAL A 2 4.41 10.32 -9.63
CA VAL A 2 4.26 9.27 -8.61
C VAL A 2 5.65 8.79 -8.26
N ASP A 3 6.03 8.87 -6.99
CA ASP A 3 7.26 8.27 -6.49
C ASP A 3 7.07 6.74 -6.41
N LYS A 4 7.37 6.09 -7.54
CA LYS A 4 7.13 4.67 -7.72
C LYS A 4 8.23 3.87 -7.04
N ARG A 5 7.90 3.32 -5.88
CA ARG A 5 8.75 2.45 -5.08
C ARG A 5 8.28 1.00 -5.16
N GLU A 6 9.20 0.08 -4.92
CA GLU A 6 8.93 -1.38 -4.88
C GLU A 6 8.38 -1.83 -3.52
N SER A 7 8.45 -0.97 -2.49
CA SER A 7 7.89 -1.21 -1.16
C SER A 7 7.41 0.10 -0.54
N TYR A 8 6.46 0.00 0.40
CA TYR A 8 5.82 1.13 1.08
C TYR A 8 5.63 0.81 2.56
N THR A 9 5.99 1.77 3.40
CA THR A 9 5.85 1.72 4.87
C THR A 9 4.43 2.08 5.32
N LYS A 10 4.14 1.90 6.61
CA LYS A 10 2.84 2.27 7.19
C LYS A 10 2.53 3.75 6.99
N GLU A 11 3.53 4.60 7.18
CA GLU A 11 3.45 6.04 6.97
C GLU A 11 3.10 6.40 5.52
N ASP A 12 3.64 5.64 4.55
CA ASP A 12 3.32 5.81 3.13
C ASP A 12 1.87 5.43 2.83
N LEU A 13 1.36 4.34 3.41
CA LEU A 13 -0.02 3.91 3.20
C LEU A 13 -1.01 4.92 3.83
N LEU A 14 -0.66 5.49 4.98
CA LEU A 14 -1.41 6.60 5.58
C LEU A 14 -1.35 7.87 4.71
N ALA A 15 -0.19 8.19 4.12
CA ALA A 15 -0.05 9.29 3.17
C ALA A 15 -0.91 9.06 1.91
N SER A 16 -1.04 7.82 1.46
CA SER A 16 -1.96 7.44 0.39
C SER A 16 -3.42 7.70 0.76
N GLY A 17 -3.83 7.35 1.99
CA GLY A 17 -5.16 7.66 2.49
C GLY A 17 -5.46 9.16 2.62
N ARG A 18 -4.44 10.00 2.76
CA ARG A 18 -4.56 11.47 2.72
C ARG A 18 -4.46 12.06 1.31
N GLY A 19 -4.20 11.25 0.28
CA GLY A 19 -3.99 11.72 -1.09
C GLY A 19 -2.64 12.37 -1.35
N GLU A 20 -1.67 12.19 -0.46
CA GLU A 20 -0.33 12.78 -0.54
C GLU A 20 0.62 11.91 -1.36
N LEU A 21 0.45 10.57 -1.33
CA LEU A 21 1.38 9.64 -1.97
C LEU A 21 1.30 9.66 -3.51
N PHE A 22 0.09 9.62 -4.06
CA PHE A 22 -0.15 9.59 -5.51
C PHE A 22 -0.56 10.96 -6.08
N GLY A 23 -0.62 11.98 -5.22
CA GLY A 23 -1.10 13.32 -5.52
C GLY A 23 -2.63 13.43 -5.60
N ALA A 24 -3.12 14.66 -5.76
CA ALA A 24 -4.55 15.01 -5.62
C ALA A 24 -5.52 14.32 -6.60
N LYS A 25 -5.03 13.72 -7.68
CA LYS A 25 -5.83 12.96 -8.66
C LYS A 25 -5.53 11.46 -8.67
N GLY A 26 -4.60 11.01 -7.84
CA GLY A 26 -4.25 9.61 -7.72
C GLY A 26 -5.30 8.83 -6.92
N PRO A 27 -5.37 7.50 -7.07
CA PRO A 27 -6.20 6.67 -6.21
C PRO A 27 -5.73 6.80 -4.76
N GLN A 28 -6.69 6.84 -3.84
CA GLN A 28 -6.41 6.89 -2.40
C GLN A 28 -6.69 5.53 -1.80
N LEU A 29 -5.85 5.10 -0.86
CA LEU A 29 -6.18 3.98 0.00
C LEU A 29 -7.27 4.38 1.00
N PRO A 30 -8.03 3.42 1.54
CA PRO A 30 -8.89 3.69 2.69
C PRO A 30 -8.07 4.22 3.86
N ALA A 31 -8.63 5.18 4.60
CA ALA A 31 -8.08 5.58 5.89
C ALA A 31 -8.44 4.55 6.99
N PRO A 32 -7.70 4.50 8.11
CA PRO A 32 -8.12 3.73 9.29
C PRO A 32 -9.55 4.10 9.73
N ASN A 33 -10.41 3.17 10.17
CA ASN A 33 -10.19 1.74 10.48
C ASN A 33 -10.30 0.77 9.29
N MET A 34 -10.54 1.27 8.07
CA MET A 34 -10.72 0.44 6.87
C MET A 34 -9.40 0.07 6.17
N LEU A 35 -8.26 0.60 6.66
CA LEU A 35 -6.94 0.26 6.15
C LEU A 35 -6.51 -1.12 6.71
N MET A 36 -6.46 -2.13 5.83
CA MET A 36 -6.23 -3.53 6.19
C MET A 36 -4.80 -4.03 5.89
N MET A 37 -3.82 -3.12 5.91
CA MET A 37 -2.41 -3.44 5.67
C MET A 37 -1.53 -2.41 6.36
N ASP A 38 -0.44 -2.86 6.94
CA ASP A 38 0.57 -2.01 7.57
C ASP A 38 1.71 -1.67 6.60
N ARG A 39 1.97 -2.52 5.60
CA ARG A 39 3.07 -2.31 4.64
C ARG A 39 2.89 -3.10 3.36
N VAL A 40 3.44 -2.58 2.27
CA VAL A 40 3.67 -3.31 1.02
C VAL A 40 5.14 -3.67 0.96
N VAL A 41 5.47 -4.95 1.09
CA VAL A 41 6.86 -5.42 1.14
C VAL A 41 7.45 -5.59 -0.25
N LYS A 42 6.61 -5.85 -1.26
CA LYS A 42 7.05 -6.02 -2.65
C LYS A 42 5.96 -5.64 -3.64
N MET A 43 6.33 -4.87 -4.65
CA MET A 43 5.48 -4.52 -5.79
C MET A 43 6.33 -4.45 -7.05
N THR A 44 5.99 -5.27 -8.05
CA THR A 44 6.70 -5.35 -9.32
C THR A 44 5.73 -5.30 -10.50
N GLU A 45 6.14 -4.67 -11.61
CA GLU A 45 5.33 -4.62 -12.85
C GLU A 45 5.28 -5.95 -13.59
N THR A 46 6.32 -6.77 -13.42
CA THR A 46 6.45 -8.11 -13.99
C THR A 46 6.56 -9.16 -12.89
N GLY A 47 6.46 -10.44 -13.23
CA GLY A 47 6.42 -11.55 -12.27
C GLY A 47 5.00 -11.93 -11.81
N GLY A 48 4.93 -12.69 -10.71
CA GLY A 48 3.71 -13.36 -10.27
C GLY A 48 3.38 -14.60 -11.13
N ASN A 49 2.25 -15.26 -10.84
CA ASN A 49 1.90 -16.54 -11.47
C ASN A 49 1.68 -16.46 -13.00
N PHE A 50 1.46 -15.25 -13.53
CA PHE A 50 1.14 -15.02 -14.94
C PHE A 50 2.07 -13.99 -15.60
N ASP A 51 3.15 -13.60 -14.93
CA ASP A 51 4.11 -12.60 -15.41
C ASP A 51 3.50 -11.23 -15.79
N LYS A 52 2.44 -10.83 -15.09
CA LYS A 52 1.68 -9.57 -15.33
C LYS A 52 1.67 -8.62 -14.13
N GLY A 53 2.56 -8.85 -13.18
CA GLY A 53 2.72 -8.05 -11.99
C GLY A 53 2.47 -8.85 -10.70
N TYR A 54 3.04 -8.33 -9.62
CA TYR A 54 2.99 -8.97 -8.32
C TYR A 54 2.97 -7.92 -7.20
N VAL A 55 2.17 -8.18 -6.17
CA VAL A 55 2.08 -7.35 -4.96
C VAL A 55 2.02 -8.26 -3.74
N GLU A 56 2.83 -7.96 -2.74
CA GLU A 56 2.83 -8.60 -1.44
C GLU A 56 2.76 -7.53 -0.35
N ALA A 57 1.80 -7.70 0.58
CA ALA A 57 1.52 -6.77 1.66
C ALA A 57 1.23 -7.54 2.96
N GLU A 58 1.49 -6.89 4.09
CA GLU A 58 1.38 -7.48 5.42
C GLU A 58 0.48 -6.64 6.33
N LEU A 59 -0.19 -7.29 7.28
CA LEU A 59 -0.95 -6.69 8.38
C LEU A 59 -0.52 -7.35 9.69
N ASP A 60 -0.06 -6.55 10.65
CA ASP A 60 0.35 -7.02 11.96
C ASP A 60 -0.89 -7.25 12.84
N ILE A 61 -1.17 -8.52 13.16
CA ILE A 61 -2.32 -8.89 13.98
C ILE A 61 -1.97 -8.72 15.47
N ASN A 62 -2.81 -7.97 16.18
CA ASN A 62 -2.74 -7.84 17.63
C ASN A 62 -4.16 -7.87 18.24
N PRO A 63 -4.31 -8.24 19.53
CA PRO A 63 -5.62 -8.36 20.19
C PRO A 63 -6.41 -7.06 20.31
N ASP A 64 -5.77 -5.91 20.11
CA ASP A 64 -6.37 -4.58 20.23
C ASP A 64 -6.87 -4.03 18.88
N LEU A 65 -6.71 -4.79 17.79
CA LEU A 65 -7.37 -4.48 16.52
C LEU A 65 -8.89 -4.50 16.71
N TRP A 66 -9.54 -3.49 16.14
CA TRP A 66 -10.95 -3.15 16.32
C TRP A 66 -11.92 -4.27 15.92
#